data_AF-A0A7V9ELP4-F1
#
_entry.id   AF-A0A7V9ELP4-F1
#
_cell.length_a   1.000
_cell.length_b   1.000
_cell.length_c   1.000
_cell.angle_alpha   90.00
_cell.angle_beta   90.00
_cell.angle_gamma   90.00
#
_symmetry.space_group_name_H-M   'P 1'
#
loop_
_entity.id
_entity.type
_entity.pdbx_description
1 polymer ?
#
loop_
_entity_poly.entity_id
_entity_poly.type
_entity_poly.pdbx_seq_one_letter_code
_entity_poly.pdbx_strand_id
1 'polypeptide(L)' 'MRSERAADLNDGLRRSLDAIHVAAALALADRLELLITYDGRMAQAAERFHLPVVMPR' A
#
# COMPACT_ATOMS: atom_id res chain seq x y z
N MET A 1 -8.58 12.46 -8.17
CA MET A 1 -7.41 13.36 -8.38
C MET A 1 -6.39 13.29 -7.22
N ARG A 2 -5.96 12.09 -6.79
CA ARG A 2 -4.84 11.94 -5.82
C ARG A 2 -3.85 10.82 -6.19
N SER A 3 -4.25 9.83 -6.99
CA SER A 3 -3.40 8.71 -7.39
C SER A 3 -2.42 9.00 -8.54
N GLU A 4 -2.77 9.90 -9.47
CA GLU A 4 -1.95 10.18 -10.66
C GLU A 4 -0.56 10.74 -10.30
N ARG A 5 -0.50 11.71 -9.38
CA ARG A 5 0.77 12.32 -8.96
C ARG A 5 1.70 11.37 -8.21
N ALA A 6 1.16 10.36 -7.51
CA ALA A 6 1.97 9.36 -6.83
C ALA A 6 2.60 8.37 -7.82
N ALA A 7 1.93 8.10 -8.95
CA ALA A 7 2.46 7.27 -10.01
C ALA A 7 3.66 7.92 -10.72
N ASP A 8 3.69 9.25 -10.79
CA ASP A 8 4.77 10.05 -11.40
C ASP A 8 6.06 10.09 -10.56
N LEU A 9 6.01 9.62 -9.31
CA LEU A 9 7.19 9.55 -8.46
C LEU A 9 8.18 8.51 -9.00
N ASN A 10 9.47 8.80 -8.85
CA ASN A 10 10.49 7.81 -9.16
C ASN A 10 10.33 6.56 -8.26
N ASP A 11 10.87 5.43 -8.73
CA ASP A 11 10.70 4.14 -8.06
C ASP A 11 11.19 4.11 -6.61
N GLY A 12 12.24 4.88 -6.27
CA GLY A 12 12.75 4.96 -4.91
C GLY A 12 11.74 5.57 -3.96
N LEU A 13 11.15 6.70 -4.33
CA LEU A 13 10.13 7.38 -3.53
C LEU A 13 8.85 6.55 -3.42
N ARG A 14 8.45 5.84 -4.50
CA ARG A 14 7.30 4.94 -4.47
C ARG A 14 7.50 3.78 -3.50
N ARG A 15 8.67 3.15 -3.50
CA ARG A 15 9.00 2.09 -2.52
C ARG A 15 8.97 2.60 -1.09
N SER A 16 9.44 3.82 -0.84
CA SER A 16 9.35 4.45 0.49
C SER A 16 7.90 4.67 0.92
N LEU A 17 7.03 5.10 -0.01
CA LEU A 17 5.60 5.22 0.25
C LEU A 17 4.99 3.86 0.58
N ASP A 18 5.25 2.82 -0.21
CA ASP A 18 4.75 1.47 0.05
C ASP A 18 5.14 1.00 1.46
N ALA A 19 6.41 1.19 1.83
CA ALA A 19 6.92 0.82 3.15
C ALA A 19 6.21 1.56 4.30
N ILE A 20 6.01 2.87 4.17
CA ILE A 20 5.32 3.67 5.19
C ILE A 20 3.85 3.27 5.32
N HIS A 21 3.16 3.02 4.21
CA HIS A 21 1.75 2.61 4.25
C HIS A 21 1.60 1.21 4.85
N VAL A 22 2.45 0.26 4.47
CA VAL A 22 2.46 -1.09 5.05
C VAL A 22 2.80 -1.03 6.55
N ALA A 23 3.77 -0.22 6.96
CA ALA A 23 4.09 -0.03 8.38
C ALA A 23 2.93 0.57 9.17
N ALA A 24 2.22 1.55 8.61
CA ALA A 24 1.03 2.13 9.23
C ALA A 24 -0.11 1.10 9.35
N ALA A 25 -0.33 0.29 8.31
CA ALA A 25 -1.30 -0.78 8.31
C ALA A 25 -0.98 -1.84 9.38
N LEU A 26 0.28 -2.24 9.49
CA LEU A 26 0.75 -3.16 10.54
C LEU A 26 0.58 -2.57 11.94
N ALA A 27 0.80 -1.27 12.13
CA ALA A 27 0.61 -0.61 13.43
C ALA A 27 -0.86 -0.57 13.89
N LEU A 28 -1.81 -0.69 12.96
CA LEU A 28 -3.23 -0.83 13.29
C LEU A 28 -3.58 -2.25 13.76
N ALA A 29 -2.79 -3.26 13.37
CA ALA A 29 -2.93 -4.67 13.73
C ALA A 29 -4.38 -5.16 13.58
N ASP A 30 -4.95 -5.73 14.64
CA ASP A 30 -6.31 -6.30 14.66
C ASP A 30 -7.42 -5.26 14.42
N ARG A 31 -7.10 -3.96 14.41
CA ARG A 31 -8.04 -2.90 14.07
C ARG A 31 -8.08 -2.58 12.58
N LEU A 32 -7.17 -3.16 11.79
CA LEU A 32 -7.18 -3.03 10.34
C LEU A 32 -8.14 -4.07 9.75
N GLU A 33 -9.25 -3.60 9.19
CA GLU A 33 -10.18 -4.47 8.47
C GLU A 33 -9.65 -4.83 7.07
N LEU A 34 -9.19 -3.82 6.30
CA LEU A 34 -8.75 -4.01 4.93
C LEU A 34 -7.86 -2.86 4.45
N LEU A 35 -6.79 -3.20 3.73
CA LEU A 35 -6.03 -2.25 2.92
C LEU A 35 -6.58 -2.23 1.49
N ILE A 36 -6.97 -1.05 0.99
CA ILE A 36 -7.43 -0.88 -0.40
C ILE A 36 -6.37 -0.11 -1.16
N THR A 37 -5.89 -0.67 -2.28
CA THR A 37 -4.93 0.02 -3.15
C THR A 37 -5.16 -0.32 -4.62
N TYR A 38 -4.91 0.64 -5.50
CA TYR A 38 -4.87 0.42 -6.96
C TYR A 38 -3.44 0.15 -7.45
N ASP A 39 -2.43 0.31 -6.59
CA ASP A 39 -1.04 0.05 -6.95
C ASP A 39 -0.70 -1.43 -6.67
N GLY A 40 -0.44 -2.20 -7.72
CA GLY A 40 -0.10 -3.62 -7.61
C GLY A 40 1.21 -3.89 -6.88
N ARG A 41 2.14 -2.94 -6.85
CA ARG A 41 3.39 -3.08 -6.07
C ARG A 41 3.10 -2.99 -4.58
N MET A 42 2.25 -2.06 -4.19
CA MET A 42 1.82 -1.89 -2.81
C MET A 42 0.98 -3.08 -2.35
N ALA A 43 0.11 -3.62 -3.22
CA ALA A 43 -0.65 -4.84 -2.93
C ALA A 43 0.28 -6.02 -2.64
N GLN A 44 1.27 -6.28 -3.50
CA GLN A 44 2.28 -7.31 -3.25
C GLN A 44 3.09 -7.06 -1.97
N ALA A 45 3.40 -5.80 -1.64
CA ALA A 45 4.08 -5.49 -0.40
C ALA A 45 3.23 -5.85 0.81
N ALA A 46 1.93 -5.52 0.80
CA ALA A 46 0.99 -5.85 1.86
C ALA A 46 0.80 -7.37 2.02
N GLU A 47 0.67 -8.10 0.91
CA GLU A 47 0.55 -9.57 0.89
C GLU A 47 1.75 -10.27 1.54
N ARG A 48 2.98 -9.76 1.31
CA ARG A 48 4.20 -10.29 1.94
C ARG A 48 4.19 -10.19 3.46
N PHE A 49 3.40 -9.28 4.03
CA PHE A 49 3.22 -9.13 5.47
C PHE A 49 1.87 -9.68 5.95
N HIS A 50 1.19 -10.48 5.13
CA HIS A 50 -0.09 -11.11 5.45
C HIS A 50 -1.21 -10.11 5.80
N LEU A 51 -1.13 -8.89 5.30
CA LEU A 51 -2.20 -7.90 5.47
C LEU A 51 -3.38 -8.23 4.55
N PRO A 52 -4.63 -8.07 5.03
CA PRO A 52 -5.80 -8.15 4.16
C PRO A 52 -5.75 -7.00 3.17
N VAL A 53 -5.70 -7.31 1.87
CA VAL A 53 -5.61 -6.29 0.81
C VAL A 53 -6.53 -6.61 -0.37
N VAL A 54 -7.15 -5.58 -0.93
CA VAL A 54 -7.95 -5.67 -2.15
C VAL A 54 -7.47 -4.63 -3.16
N MET A 55 -7.39 -5.07 -4.41
CA MET A 55 -7.22 -4.19 -5.58
C MET A 55 -8.55 -4.04 -6.32
N PRO A 56 -9.18 -2.86 -6.28
CA PRO A 56 -10.38 -2.60 -7.09
C PRO A 56 -10.03 -2.55 -8.58
N ARG A 57 -11.00 -2.92 -9.42
CA ARG A 57 -10.87 -2.89 -10.89
C ARG A 57 -11.06 -1.48 -11.46
#